data_AF-A0A379ES47-F1
#
_entry.id   AF-A0A379ES47-F1
#
_cell.length_a   1.000
_cell.length_b   1.000
_cell.length_c   1.000
_cell.angle_alpha   90.00
_cell.angle_beta   90.00
_cell.angle_gamma   90.00
#
_symmetry.space_group_name_H-M   'P 1'
#
loop_
_entity.id
_entity.type
_entity.pdbx_description
1 polymer ?
#
loop_
_entity_poly.entity_id
_entity_poly.type
_entity_poly.pdbx_seq_one_letter_code
_entity_poly.pdbx_strand_id
1 'polypeptide(L)'
;MNSLQILIFTLIDVYGFILVLRAWFQFSRVDFYNPLSQGLVKITQPVLSPLRTFIPTFRNIDLAALILAFLLFSIKFPLAHLVGNVFISHADILDYALAGLLTLIRTCGKAVFYVLLLVQS
;
A
#
# COMPACT_ATOMS: atom_id res chain seq x y z
N MET A 1 17.19 -13.95 1.13
CA MET A 1 15.93 -13.98 0.35
C MET A 1 16.24 -14.51 -1.03
N ASN A 2 15.46 -15.46 -1.54
CA ASN A 2 15.59 -15.92 -2.92
C ASN A 2 15.04 -14.85 -3.89
N SER A 3 15.33 -14.99 -5.18
CA SER A 3 14.91 -14.01 -6.19
C SER A 3 13.38 -13.85 -6.29
N LEU A 4 12.63 -14.92 -6.07
CA LEU A 4 11.16 -14.90 -6.08
C LEU A 4 10.59 -14.09 -4.91
N GLN A 5 11.14 -14.24 -3.71
CA GLN A 5 10.76 -13.45 -2.53
C GLN A 5 10.99 -11.96 -2.78
N ILE A 6 12.12 -11.59 -3.39
CA ILE A 6 12.43 -10.20 -3.73
C ILE A 6 11.40 -9.65 -4.70
N LEU A 7 11.03 -10.41 -5.74
CA LEU A 7 10.01 -10.00 -6.71
C LEU A 7 8.65 -9.77 -6.02
N ILE A 8 8.21 -10.71 -5.18
CA ILE A 8 6.94 -10.60 -4.43
C ILE A 8 6.94 -9.35 -3.55
N PHE A 9 8.00 -9.15 -2.76
CA PHE A 9 8.14 -7.97 -1.91
C PHE A 9 8.09 -6.70 -2.73
N THR A 10 8.81 -6.65 -3.85
CA THR A 10 8.91 -5.46 -4.70
C THR A 10 7.56 -5.12 -5.33
N LEU A 11 6.85 -6.10 -5.89
CA LEU A 11 5.54 -5.88 -6.49
C LEU A 11 4.52 -5.39 -5.46
N ILE A 12 4.49 -6.01 -4.28
CA ILE A 12 3.58 -5.60 -3.21
C ILE A 12 3.96 -4.23 -2.66
N ASP A 13 5.25 -3.94 -2.48
CA ASP A 13 5.70 -2.64 -1.96
C ASP A 13 5.43 -1.51 -2.95
N VAL A 14 5.61 -1.73 -4.25
CA VAL A 14 5.25 -0.75 -5.29
C VAL A 14 3.75 -0.51 -5.32
N TYR A 15 2.93 -1.56 -5.38
CA TYR A 15 1.48 -1.39 -5.45
C TYR A 15 0.90 -0.79 -4.15
N GLY A 16 1.40 -1.23 -2.99
CA GLY A 16 1.04 -0.65 -1.69
C GLY A 16 1.44 0.82 -1.58
N PHE A 17 2.59 1.23 -2.14
CA PHE A 17 2.98 2.63 -2.20
C PHE A 17 2.02 3.46 -3.09
N ILE A 18 1.60 2.94 -4.24
CA ILE A 18 0.60 3.58 -5.11
C ILE A 18 -0.72 3.80 -4.36
N LEU A 19 -1.18 2.83 -3.58
CA LEU A 19 -2.39 2.95 -2.75
C LEU A 19 -2.24 4.03 -1.67
N VAL A 20 -1.10 4.08 -0.99
CA VAL A 20 -0.81 5.11 0.01
C VAL A 20 -0.75 6.50 -0.64
N LEU A 21 -0.12 6.63 -1.80
CA LEU A 21 -0.11 7.88 -2.56
C LEU A 21 -1.51 8.31 -2.98
N ARG A 22 -2.37 7.39 -3.44
CA ARG A 22 -3.77 7.67 -3.78
C ARG A 22 -4.51 8.24 -2.57
N ALA A 23 -4.37 7.62 -1.40
CA ALA A 23 -4.99 8.10 -0.17
C ALA A 23 -4.45 9.49 0.23
N TRP A 24 -3.14 9.72 0.06
CA TRP A 24 -2.50 10.99 0.37
C TRP A 24 -2.94 12.12 -0.56
N PHE A 25 -3.05 11.86 -1.86
CA PHE A 25 -3.51 12.83 -2.86
C PHE A 25 -4.95 13.24 -2.59
N GLN A 26 -5.81 12.27 -2.24
CA GLN A 26 -7.19 12.55 -1.84
C GLN A 26 -7.26 13.38 -0.55
N PHE A 27 -6.41 13.07 0.43
CA PHE A 27 -6.33 13.82 1.69
C PHE A 27 -5.83 15.25 1.49
N SER A 28 -4.76 15.43 0.70
CA SER A 28 -4.13 16.72 0.41
C SER A 28 -4.87 17.53 -0.65
N ARG A 29 -5.96 17.00 -1.21
CA ARG A 29 -6.77 17.61 -2.28
C ARG A 29 -5.93 18.02 -3.48
N VAL A 30 -4.98 17.16 -3.86
CA VAL A 30 -4.19 17.35 -5.09
C VAL A 30 -5.14 17.37 -6.28
N ASP A 31 -4.94 18.31 -7.20
CA ASP A 31 -5.81 18.48 -8.36
C ASP A 31 -5.90 17.17 -9.17
N PHE A 32 -7.13 16.77 -9.49
CA PHE A 32 -7.41 15.63 -10.37
C PHE A 32 -6.91 15.84 -11.80
N TYR A 33 -6.71 17.09 -12.23
CA TYR A 33 -6.12 17.37 -13.55
C TYR A 33 -4.62 17.08 -13.60
N ASN A 34 -3.96 16.85 -12.46
CA ASN A 34 -2.57 16.41 -12.43
C ASN A 34 -2.45 15.00 -13.06
N PRO A 35 -1.60 14.80 -14.10
CA PRO A 35 -1.40 13.50 -14.73
C PRO A 35 -1.06 12.37 -13.76
N LEU A 36 -0.30 12.67 -12.68
CA LEU A 36 0.02 11.71 -11.63
C LEU A 36 -1.23 11.31 -10.84
N SER A 37 -2.10 12.26 -10.49
CA SER A 37 -3.36 12.00 -9.80
C SER A 37 -4.26 11.06 -10.63
N GLN A 38 -4.38 11.32 -11.93
CA GLN A 38 -5.13 10.45 -12.84
C GLN A 38 -4.51 9.07 -12.97
N GLY A 39 -3.18 8.98 -13.05
CA GLY A 39 -2.45 7.71 -13.11
C GLY A 39 -2.73 6.85 -11.88
N LEU A 40 -2.59 7.43 -10.68
CA LEU A 40 -2.89 6.76 -9.42
C LEU A 40 -4.34 6.26 -9.42
N VAL A 41 -5.31 7.12 -9.77
CA VAL A 41 -6.73 6.75 -9.80
C VAL A 41 -6.97 5.59 -10.77
N LYS A 42 -6.48 5.67 -12.01
CA LYS A 42 -6.65 4.65 -13.04
C LYS A 42 -6.08 3.29 -12.62
N ILE A 43 -4.89 3.26 -12.03
CA ILE A 43 -4.23 2.01 -11.60
C ILE A 43 -4.99 1.34 -10.47
N THR A 44 -5.52 2.12 -9.53
CA THR A 44 -6.06 1.57 -8.28
C THR A 44 -7.58 1.43 -8.29
N GLN A 45 -8.29 2.13 -9.18
CA GLN A 45 -9.76 2.09 -9.26
C GLN A 45 -10.35 0.71 -9.59
N PRO A 46 -9.76 -0.14 -10.47
CA PRO A 46 -10.30 -1.48 -10.73
C PRO A 46 -10.44 -2.33 -9.47
N VAL A 47 -9.49 -2.18 -8.55
CA VAL A 47 -9.49 -2.92 -7.27
C VAL A 47 -10.30 -2.17 -6.21
N LEU A 48 -10.18 -0.84 -6.12
CA LEU A 48 -10.84 -0.07 -5.08
C LEU A 48 -12.34 0.16 -5.31
N SER A 49 -12.81 0.16 -6.55
CA SER A 49 -14.24 0.33 -6.89
C SER A 49 -15.13 -0.71 -6.19
N PRO A 50 -14.84 -2.03 -6.27
CA PRO A 50 -15.61 -3.03 -5.51
C PRO A 50 -15.36 -3.00 -4.00
N LEU A 51 -14.21 -2.51 -3.51
CA LEU A 51 -13.99 -2.40 -2.06
C LEU A 51 -14.76 -1.22 -1.43
N ARG A 52 -14.92 -0.13 -2.18
CA ARG A 52 -15.60 1.10 -1.73
C ARG A 52 -17.11 0.93 -1.54
N THR A 53 -17.71 -0.13 -2.05
CA THR A 53 -19.11 -0.46 -1.74
C THR A 53 -19.29 -0.89 -0.29
N PHE A 54 -18.27 -1.47 0.33
CA PHE A 54 -18.28 -1.90 1.72
C PHE A 54 -17.60 -0.90 2.66
N ILE A 55 -16.56 -0.22 2.17
CA ILE A 55 -15.73 0.69 2.97
C ILE A 55 -16.04 2.13 2.55
N PRO A 56 -16.74 2.91 3.39
CA PRO A 56 -17.01 4.31 3.09
C PRO A 56 -15.73 5.16 3.16
N THR A 57 -15.70 6.24 2.39
CA THR A 57 -14.66 7.26 2.50
C THR A 57 -14.94 8.12 3.73
N PHE A 58 -13.96 8.34 4.60
CA PHE A 58 -14.13 9.16 5.80
C PHE A 58 -13.25 10.42 5.74
N ARG A 59 -13.84 11.61 5.89
CA ARG A 59 -13.13 12.90 5.97
C ARG A 59 -12.08 13.12 4.87
N ASN A 60 -12.41 12.79 3.62
CA ASN A 60 -11.52 12.88 2.45
C ASN A 60 -10.33 11.89 2.45
N ILE A 61 -10.26 10.96 3.39
CA ILE A 61 -9.25 9.90 3.41
C ILE A 61 -9.82 8.67 2.71
N ASP A 62 -9.08 8.14 1.74
CA ASP A 62 -9.42 6.88 1.06
C ASP A 62 -9.11 5.67 1.96
N LEU A 63 -10.02 5.39 2.90
CA LEU A 63 -9.89 4.28 3.83
C LEU A 63 -9.78 2.93 3.11
N ALA A 64 -10.49 2.76 1.99
CA ALA A 64 -10.41 1.54 1.19
C ALA A 64 -8.97 1.30 0.69
N ALA A 65 -8.29 2.35 0.24
CA ALA A 65 -6.89 2.26 -0.19
C ALA A 65 -5.94 1.92 0.97
N LEU A 66 -6.11 2.54 2.14
CA LEU A 66 -5.27 2.28 3.31
C LEU A 66 -5.48 0.87 3.86
N ILE A 67 -6.72 0.39 3.92
CA ILE A 67 -7.05 -0.97 4.37
C ILE A 67 -6.48 -1.99 3.39
N LEU A 68 -6.62 -1.77 2.09
CA LEU A 68 -6.03 -2.65 1.08
C LEU A 68 -4.49 -2.69 1.18
N ALA A 69 -3.84 -1.52 1.35
CA ALA A 69 -2.40 -1.45 1.53
C ALA A 69 -1.95 -2.20 2.80
N PHE A 70 -2.67 -2.05 3.92
CA PHE A 70 -2.43 -2.79 5.15
C PHE A 70 -2.50 -4.31 4.94
N LEU A 71 -3.56 -4.80 4.27
CA LEU A 71 -3.73 -6.22 4.00
C LEU A 71 -2.60 -6.76 3.12
N LEU A 72 -2.24 -6.05 2.06
CA LEU A 72 -1.13 -6.44 1.19
C LEU A 72 0.20 -6.50 1.94
N PHE A 73 0.51 -5.49 2.75
CA PHE A 73 1.72 -5.48 3.57
C PHE A 73 1.73 -6.56 4.64
N SER A 74 0.57 -6.97 5.15
CA SER A 74 0.48 -8.07 6.11
C SER A 74 0.67 -9.42 5.41
N ILE A 75 0.12 -9.60 4.21
CA ILE A 75 0.16 -10.86 3.44
C ILE A 75 1.53 -11.12 2.80
N LYS A 76 2.32 -10.09 2.48
CA LYS A 76 3.62 -10.29 1.79
C LYS A 76 4.61 -11.16 2.58
N PHE A 77 4.58 -11.07 3.91
CA PHE A 77 5.46 -11.84 4.79
C PHE A 77 5.15 -13.34 4.75
N PRO A 78 3.92 -13.81 5.09
CA PRO A 78 3.60 -15.24 5.01
C PRO A 78 3.71 -15.77 3.58
N LEU A 79 3.33 -14.98 2.56
CA LEU A 79 3.49 -15.38 1.16
C LEU A 79 4.95 -15.65 0.79
N ALA A 80 5.88 -14.82 1.26
CA ALA A 80 7.30 -15.03 1.02
C ALA A 80 7.89 -16.19 1.83
N HIS A 81 7.37 -16.48 3.02
CA HIS A 81 7.75 -17.68 3.77
C HIS A 81 7.39 -18.95 3.00
N LEU A 82 6.19 -19.01 2.43
CA LEU A 82 5.73 -20.14 1.61
C LEU A 82 6.63 -20.39 0.39
N VAL A 83 7.16 -19.34 -0.23
CA VAL A 83 8.05 -19.42 -1.40
C VAL A 83 9.53 -19.63 -1.02
N GLY A 84 9.87 -19.43 0.25
CA GLY A 84 11.26 -19.33 0.73
C GLY A 84 11.95 -20.63 1.10
N ASN A 85 11.22 -21.74 1.26
CA ASN A 85 11.72 -22.97 1.90
C ASN A 85 12.49 -22.69 3.22
N VAL A 86 12.07 -21.67 3.98
CA VAL A 86 12.64 -21.34 5.29
C VAL A 86 11.79 -22.01 6.37
N PHE A 87 12.40 -22.79 7.25
CA PHE A 87 11.75 -23.33 8.44
C PHE A 87 11.23 -22.17 9.30
N ILE A 88 9.91 -22.14 9.49
CA ILE A 88 9.21 -21.06 10.18
C ILE A 88 9.45 -21.22 11.69
N SER A 89 10.17 -20.27 12.30
CA SER A 89 9.89 -19.88 13.69
C SER A 89 8.44 -19.44 13.74
N HIS A 90 7.61 -20.03 14.61
CA HIS A 90 6.17 -19.75 14.75
C HIS A 90 5.90 -18.23 14.81
N ALA A 91 5.66 -17.62 13.65
CA ALA A 91 5.20 -16.25 13.53
C ALA A 91 3.69 -16.32 13.42
N ASP A 92 3.01 -15.71 14.39
CA ASP A 92 1.56 -15.74 14.48
C ASP A 92 0.94 -14.71 13.54
N ILE A 93 -0.38 -14.81 13.35
CA ILE A 93 -1.15 -13.83 12.57
C ILE A 93 -0.93 -12.39 13.08
N LEU A 94 -0.71 -12.23 14.39
CA LEU A 94 -0.46 -10.95 15.03
C LEU A 94 0.89 -10.36 14.62
N ASP A 95 1.93 -11.19 14.45
CA ASP A 95 3.25 -10.73 14.02
C ASP A 95 3.21 -10.20 12.58
N TYR A 96 2.50 -10.91 11.70
CA TYR A 96 2.31 -10.47 10.32
C TYR A 96 1.47 -9.20 10.21
N ALA A 97 0.40 -9.08 11.01
CA ALA A 97 -0.41 -7.88 11.09
C ALA A 97 0.41 -6.68 11.62
N LEU A 98 1.22 -6.89 12.66
CA LEU A 98 2.10 -5.86 13.21
C LEU A 98 3.17 -5.45 12.18
N ALA A 99 3.82 -6.40 11.53
CA ALA A 99 4.80 -6.12 10.47
C ALA A 99 4.17 -5.39 9.29
N GLY A 100 2.94 -5.74 8.91
CA GLY A 100 2.14 -5.05 7.91
C GLY A 100 1.82 -3.61 8.31
N LEU A 101 1.42 -3.39 9.56
CA LEU A 101 1.14 -2.05 10.11
C LEU A 101 2.40 -1.18 10.13
N LEU A 102 3.53 -1.73 10.61
CA LEU A 102 4.81 -1.03 10.63
C LEU A 102 5.27 -0.66 9.22
N THR A 103 5.07 -1.57 8.26
CA THR A 103 5.35 -1.30 6.84
C THR A 103 4.45 -0.18 6.31
N LEU A 104 3.16 -0.20 6.63
CA LEU A 104 2.23 0.87 6.23
C LEU A 104 2.69 2.23 6.76
N ILE A 105 3.00 2.32 8.05
CA ILE A 105 3.49 3.56 8.68
C ILE A 105 4.78 4.04 7.99
N ARG A 106 5.73 3.14 7.75
CA ARG A 106 6.97 3.45 7.03
C ARG A 106 6.69 3.98 5.61
N THR A 107 5.76 3.36 4.90
CA THR A 107 5.39 3.75 3.54
C THR A 107 4.65 5.08 3.50
N CYS A 108 3.81 5.38 4.49
CA CYS A 108 3.21 6.70 4.66
C CYS A 108 4.30 7.78 4.81
N GLY A 109 5.30 7.55 5.67
CA GLY A 109 6.43 8.49 5.82
C GLY A 109 7.20 8.72 4.52
N LYS A 110 7.46 7.65 3.74
CA LYS A 110 8.04 7.78 2.39
C LYS A 110 7.15 8.58 1.46
N ALA A 111 5.85 8.32 1.43
CA ALA A 111 4.89 9.00 0.56
C ALA A 111 4.89 10.51 0.81
N VAL A 112 4.91 10.95 2.08
CA VAL A 112 5.03 12.38 2.42
C VAL A 112 6.28 12.99 1.80
N PHE A 113 7.44 12.35 1.97
CA PHE A 113 8.69 12.83 1.42
C PHE A 113 8.64 12.97 -0.12
N TYR A 114 8.12 11.96 -0.83
CA TYR A 114 7.98 12.01 -2.28
C TYR A 114 6.99 13.08 -2.75
N VAL A 115 5.86 13.25 -2.06
CA VAL A 115 4.88 14.28 -2.40
C VAL A 115 5.48 15.67 -2.23
N LEU A 116 6.21 15.91 -1.14
CA LEU A 116 6.88 17.19 -0.90
C LEU A 116 7.90 17.51 -1.99
N LEU A 117 8.69 16.51 -2.43
CA LEU A 117 9.64 16.69 -3.53
C LEU A 117 8.95 16.99 -4.87
N LEU A 118 7.86 16.30 -5.19
CA LEU A 118 7.17 16.42 -6.48
C LEU A 118 6.29 17.67 -6.59
N VAL A 119 5.83 18.22 -5.47
CA VAL A 119 4.97 19.42 -5.45
C VAL A 119 5.80 20.72 -5.48
N GLN A 120 7.09 20.66 -5.15
CA GLN A 120 7.99 21.82 -5.12
C GLN A 120 8.79 22.03 -6.42
N SER A 121 8.63 21.16 -7.43
CA SER A 121 9.28 21.23 -8.75
C SER A 121 8.33 21.71 -9.83
#